data_AF-A0A850SAL3-F1
#
_entry.id   AF-A0A850SAL3-F1
#
_cell.length_a   1.000
_cell.length_b   1.000
_cell.length_c   1.000
_cell.angle_alpha   90.00
_cell.angle_beta   90.00
_cell.angle_gamma   90.00
#
_symmetry.space_group_name_H-M   'P 1'
#
loop_
_entity.id
_entity.type
_entity.pdbx_description
1 polymer ?
#
loop_
_entity_poly.entity_id
_entity_poly.type
_entity_poly.pdbx_seq_one_letter_code
_entity_poly.pdbx_strand_id
1 'polypeptide(L)' 'MDPEALNERPDYTLQKIGKQDLYAMSVGDLEERIASLKAEIARCEKAIAERGSTKAAAEKLFKI' A
#
# COMPACT_ATOMS: atom_id res chain seq x y z
N MET A 1 -9.17 -15.95 -28.08
CA MET A 1 -9.41 -15.09 -26.90
C MET A 1 -9.37 -16.02 -25.71
N ASP A 2 -8.20 -16.18 -25.10
CA ASP A 2 -8.02 -17.04 -23.94
C ASP A 2 -8.76 -16.43 -22.73
N PRO A 3 -9.68 -17.17 -22.09
CA PRO A 3 -10.47 -16.67 -20.98
C PRO A 3 -9.66 -16.47 -19.68
N GLU A 4 -8.38 -16.86 -19.66
CA GLU A 4 -7.49 -16.79 -18.50
C GLU A 4 -6.91 -15.39 -18.23
N ALA A 5 -7.07 -14.45 -19.16
CA ALA A 5 -6.43 -13.12 -19.10
C ALA A 5 -7.01 -12.16 -18.02
N LEU A 6 -7.88 -12.63 -17.12
CA LEU A 6 -8.78 -11.77 -16.32
C LEU A 6 -8.51 -11.73 -14.82
N ASN A 7 -7.40 -12.25 -14.29
CA ASN A 7 -7.21 -12.22 -12.84
C ASN A 7 -5.77 -12.03 -12.34
N GLU A 8 -4.97 -11.22 -13.02
CA GLU A 8 -3.74 -10.70 -12.42
C GLU A 8 -4.12 -9.60 -11.42
N ARG A 9 -4.06 -9.93 -10.12
CA ARG A 9 -4.17 -8.90 -9.08
C ARG A 9 -3.13 -7.82 -9.37
N PRO A 10 -3.47 -6.53 -9.27
CA PRO A 10 -2.50 -5.47 -9.45
C PRO A 10 -1.31 -5.69 -8.51
N ASP A 11 -0.10 -5.45 -9.00
CA ASP A 11 1.09 -5.46 -8.16
C ASP A 11 1.02 -4.26 -7.20
N TYR A 12 0.69 -4.55 -5.95
CA TYR A 12 0.64 -3.58 -4.86
C TYR A 12 1.97 -3.44 -4.12
N THR A 13 3.02 -4.13 -4.57
CA THR A 13 4.33 -4.09 -3.93
C THR A 13 5.18 -2.93 -4.45
N LEU A 14 6.11 -2.45 -3.63
CA LEU A 14 7.10 -1.44 -4.05
C LEU A 14 8.35 -2.08 -4.68
N GLN A 15 8.23 -3.28 -5.27
CA GLN A 15 9.38 -4.06 -5.76
C GLN A 15 10.18 -3.32 -6.83
N LYS A 16 9.53 -2.51 -7.68
CA LYS A 16 10.21 -1.67 -8.68
C LYS A 16 11.00 -0.52 -8.02
N ILE A 17 10.50 0.05 -6.94
CA ILE A 17 11.18 1.11 -6.17
C ILE A 17 12.45 0.53 -5.53
N GLY A 18 12.38 -0.68 -4.96
CA GLY A 18 13.53 -1.36 -4.34
C GLY A 18 14.69 -1.69 -5.29
N LYS A 19 14.47 -1.62 -6.62
CA LYS A 19 15.52 -1.84 -7.63
C LYS A 19 16.24 -0.56 -8.07
N GLN A 20 15.76 0.61 -7.63
CA GLN A 20 16.41 1.88 -7.96
C GLN A 20 17.73 2.01 -7.22
N ASP A 21 18.79 2.40 -7.93
CA ASP A 21 20.11 2.59 -7.34
C ASP A 21 20.12 3.82 -6.42
N LEU A 22 20.48 3.60 -5.15
CA LEU A 22 20.58 4.66 -4.14
C LEU A 22 21.92 5.39 -4.19
N TYR A 23 22.97 4.78 -4.77
CA TYR A 23 24.30 5.42 -4.83
C TYR A 23 24.33 6.64 -5.76
N ALA A 24 23.42 6.68 -6.74
CA ALA A 24 23.26 7.80 -7.66
C ALA A 24 22.38 8.93 -7.08
N MET A 25 21.76 8.74 -5.91
CA MET A 25 20.85 9.72 -5.30
C MET A 25 21.60 10.62 -4.32
N SER A 26 21.28 11.91 -4.30
CA SER A 26 21.77 12.83 -3.28
C SER A 26 21.08 12.59 -1.93
N VAL A 27 21.61 13.17 -0.85
CA VAL A 27 20.97 13.10 0.48
C VAL A 27 19.55 13.68 0.44
N GLY A 28 19.35 14.81 -0.26
CA GLY A 28 18.02 15.42 -0.41
C GLY A 28 17.04 14.51 -1.14
N ASP A 29 17.49 13.85 -2.22
CA ASP A 29 16.65 12.89 -2.95
C ASP A 29 16.25 11.70 -2.07
N LEU A 30 17.17 11.24 -1.21
CA LEU A 30 16.90 10.16 -0.26
C LEU A 30 15.91 10.61 0.82
N GLU A 31 16.01 11.84 1.32
CA GLU A 31 15.07 12.42 2.29
C GLU A 31 13.66 12.55 1.70
N GLU A 32 13.52 13.08 0.49
CA GLU A 32 12.24 13.21 -0.22
C GLU A 32 11.61 11.83 -0.48
N ARG A 33 12.43 10.87 -0.90
CA ARG A 33 12.01 9.48 -1.08
C ARG A 33 11.49 8.87 0.22
N ILE A 34 12.22 9.04 1.33
CA ILE A 34 11.80 8.53 2.65
C ILE A 34 10.48 9.19 3.09
N ALA A 35 10.36 10.51 2.91
CA ALA A 35 9.13 11.24 3.26
C ALA A 35 7.92 10.69 2.49
N SER A 36 8.09 10.46 1.19
CA SER A 36 7.05 9.90 0.33
C SER A 36 6.64 8.48 0.74
N LEU A 37 7.61 7.62 1.05
CA LEU A 37 7.35 6.25 1.50
C LEU A 37 6.61 6.20 2.84
N LYS A 38 6.99 7.06 3.80
CA LYS A 38 6.29 7.17 5.09
C LYS A 38 4.85 7.64 4.92
N ALA A 39 4.59 8.58 4.02
CA ALA A 39 3.23 9.03 3.73
C ALA A 39 2.36 7.90 3.15
N GLU A 40 2.91 7.07 2.26
CA GLU A 40 2.19 5.94 1.70
C GLU A 40 1.93 4.83 2.74
N ILE A 41 2.88 4.59 3.66
CA ILE A 41 2.67 3.69 4.81
C ILE A 41 1.48 4.18 5.64
N ALA A 42 1.47 5.45 6.05
CA ALA A 42 0.39 6.02 6.85
C ALA A 42 -0.97 5.93 6.14
N ARG A 43 -1.00 6.13 4.82
CA ARG A 43 -2.20 5.96 3.99
C ARG A 43 -2.70 4.51 3.99
N CYS A 44 -1.81 3.54 3.81
CA CYS A 44 -2.15 2.12 3.87
C CYS A 44 -2.70 1.73 5.25
N GLU A 45 -2.03 2.14 6.32
CA GLU A 45 -2.44 1.88 7.70
C GLU A 45 -3.82 2.49 8.00
N LYS A 46 -4.07 3.73 7.56
CA LYS A 46 -5.38 4.37 7.67
C LYS A 46 -6.47 3.57 6.95
N ALA A 47 -6.23 3.14 5.72
CA ALA A 47 -7.18 2.32 4.96
C ALA A 47 -7.48 0.97 5.64
N ILE A 48 -6.47 0.35 6.26
CA ILE A 48 -6.66 -0.88 7.05
C ILE A 48 -7.52 -0.59 8.28
N ALA A 49 -7.21 0.48 9.03
CA ALA A 49 -7.94 0.87 10.23
C ALA A 49 -9.41 1.18 9.94
N GLU A 50 -9.71 1.93 8.87
CA GLU A 50 -11.08 2.25 8.44
C GLU A 50 -11.88 0.99 8.09
N ARG A 51 -11.26 0.05 7.35
CA ARG A 51 -11.90 -1.24 6.99
C ARG A 51 -12.10 -2.14 8.21
N GLY A 52 -11.14 -2.17 9.13
CA GLY A 52 -11.24 -2.90 10.39
C GLY A 52 -12.31 -2.34 11.32
N SER A 53 -12.39 -1.02 11.44
CA SER A 53 -13.44 -0.31 12.20
C SER A 53 -14.83 -0.56 11.61
N THR A 54 -14.95 -0.54 10.29
CA THR A 54 -16.19 -0.88 9.58
C THR A 54 -16.61 -2.33 9.84
N LYS A 55 -15.67 -3.28 9.81
CA LYS A 55 -15.93 -4.69 10.12
C LYS A 55 -16.37 -4.88 11.58
N ALA A 56 -15.69 -4.25 12.53
CA ALA A 56 -16.03 -4.33 13.95
C ALA A 56 -17.41 -3.69 14.26
N ALA A 57 -17.74 -2.58 13.59
CA ALA A 57 -19.06 -1.96 13.69
C ALA A 57 -20.16 -2.86 13.12
N ALA A 58 -19.91 -3.52 11.98
CA ALA A 58 -20.85 -4.49 11.40
C ALA A 58 -21.02 -5.72 12.30
N GLU A 59 -19.95 -6.32 12.82
CA GLU A 59 -20.04 -7.49 13.71
C GLU A 59 -20.83 -7.18 15.01
N LYS A 60 -20.79 -5.93 15.50
CA LYS A 60 -21.57 -5.49 16.66
C LYS A 60 -23.05 -5.25 16.34
N LEU A 61 -23.37 -4.91 15.09
CA LEU A 61 -24.75 -4.71 14.62
C LEU A 61 -25.46 -6.04 14.32
N PHE A 62 -24.70 -7.07 13.91
CA PHE A 62 -25.24 -8.37 13.49
C PHE A 62 -25.16 -9.48 14.55
N LYS A 63 -24.56 -9.24 15.72
CA LYS A 63 -24.65 -10.18 16.87
C LYS A 63 -25.91 -9.90 17.69
N ILE A 64 -26.98 -10.64 17.37
CA ILE A 64 -28.04 -11.08 18.27
C ILE A 64 -27.74 -12.53 18.63
#